data_AF-A0A4Y2C3V9-F1
#
_entry.id   AF-A0A4Y2C3V9-F1
#
_cell.length_a   1.000
_cell.length_b   1.000
_cell.length_c   1.000
_cell.angle_alpha   90.00
_cell.angle_beta   90.00
_cell.angle_gamma   90.00
#
_symmetry.space_group_name_H-M   'P 1'
#
loop_
_entity.id
_entity.type
_entity.pdbx_description
1 polymer ?
#
loop_
_entity_poly.entity_id
_entity_poly.type
_entity_poly.pdbx_seq_one_letter_code
_entity_poly.pdbx_strand_id
1 'polypeptide(L)'
;MTVCRGKETCGRCSEMGHNSKSCTSTPKCSNCKAEHPSYSRKCPRWVEEKEIRTIKVTQNISFAEARKIVTSRTPTVGVSYSSMASICPHCKNLTTAQVEAPPDNNLIP
;
A
#
# COMPACT_ATOMS: atom_id res chain seq x y z
N MET A 1 2.97 -35.13 1.36
CA MET A 1 1.90 -34.14 1.62
C MET A 1 2.51 -32.93 2.28
N THR A 2 2.36 -31.75 1.68
CA THR A 2 2.84 -30.49 2.29
C THR A 2 1.69 -29.90 3.09
N VAL A 3 1.77 -30.00 4.42
CA VAL A 3 0.81 -29.37 5.33
C VAL A 3 1.21 -27.92 5.59
N CYS A 4 0.23 -27.02 5.57
CA CYS A 4 0.44 -25.64 5.95
C CYS A 4 0.82 -25.56 7.43
N ARG A 5 1.97 -24.96 7.75
CA ARG A 5 2.38 -24.69 9.14
C ARG A 5 1.67 -23.47 9.75
N GLY A 6 0.94 -22.72 8.94
CA GLY A 6 0.19 -21.55 9.35
C GLY A 6 -1.10 -21.94 10.05
N LYS A 7 -1.50 -21.13 11.03
CA LYS A 7 -2.81 -21.21 11.68
C LYS A 7 -3.90 -20.74 10.70
N GLU A 8 -5.08 -21.36 10.77
CA GLU A 8 -6.22 -20.98 9.94
C GLU A 8 -6.59 -19.51 10.17
N THR A 9 -6.54 -18.72 9.10
CA THR A 9 -6.84 -17.28 9.09
C THR A 9 -7.99 -17.01 8.14
N CYS A 10 -8.99 -16.29 8.62
CA CYS A 10 -10.18 -15.97 7.86
C CYS A 10 -9.88 -14.95 6.76
N GLY A 11 -10.11 -15.31 5.49
CA GLY A 11 -10.00 -14.40 4.35
C GLY A 11 -11.05 -13.27 4.30
N ARG A 12 -12.06 -13.26 5.17
CA ARG A 12 -13.07 -12.18 5.28
C ARG A 12 -12.63 -11.08 6.25
N CYS A 13 -12.32 -11.44 7.49
CA CYS A 13 -12.01 -10.50 8.57
C CYS A 13 -10.54 -10.49 9.00
N SER A 14 -9.70 -11.35 8.40
CA SER A 14 -8.28 -11.51 8.74
C SER A 14 -7.99 -11.98 10.17
N GLU A 15 -9.00 -12.43 10.91
CA GLU A 15 -8.84 -13.02 12.24
C GLU A 15 -8.54 -14.52 12.17
N MET A 16 -7.92 -15.04 13.22
CA MET A 16 -7.50 -16.43 13.32
C MET A 16 -8.59 -17.28 14.00
N GLY A 17 -8.56 -18.60 13.78
CA GLY A 17 -9.40 -19.55 14.53
C GLY A 17 -10.76 -19.88 13.90
N HIS A 18 -11.01 -19.41 12.67
CA HIS A 18 -12.17 -19.83 11.88
C HIS A 18 -11.93 -19.64 10.38
N ASN A 19 -12.74 -20.32 9.57
CA ASN A 19 -12.76 -20.17 8.10
C ASN A 19 -13.71 -19.06 7.62
N SER A 20 -13.58 -18.67 6.36
CA SER A 20 -14.41 -17.58 5.80
C SER A 20 -15.86 -17.95 5.48
N LYS A 21 -16.23 -19.24 5.48
CA LYS A 21 -17.57 -19.68 5.06
C LYS A 21 -18.64 -19.32 6.09
N SER A 22 -18.32 -19.39 7.37
CA SER A 22 -19.24 -19.08 8.48
C SER A 22 -18.94 -17.73 9.18
N CYS A 23 -18.04 -16.92 8.61
CA CYS A 23 -17.62 -15.67 9.22
C CYS A 23 -18.70 -14.58 9.05
N THR A 24 -19.21 -14.05 10.16
CA THR A 24 -20.16 -12.94 10.25
C THR A 24 -19.51 -11.60 10.65
N SER A 25 -18.23 -11.61 11.00
CA SER A 25 -17.49 -10.41 11.38
C SER A 25 -17.39 -9.38 10.24
N THR A 26 -17.11 -8.13 10.61
CA THR A 26 -16.83 -7.06 9.66
C THR A 26 -15.62 -7.43 8.78
N PRO A 27 -15.70 -7.20 7.46
CA PRO A 27 -14.63 -7.56 6.55
C PRO A 27 -13.42 -6.64 6.78
N LYS A 28 -12.23 -7.23 6.83
CA LYS A 28 -10.97 -6.50 7.02
C LYS A 28 -9.90 -7.17 6.18
N CYS A 29 -9.23 -6.38 5.36
CA CYS A 29 -8.19 -6.88 4.47
C CYS A 29 -6.86 -7.01 5.22
N SER A 30 -6.25 -8.19 5.19
CA SER A 30 -4.94 -8.42 5.81
C SER A 30 -3.83 -7.60 5.15
N ASN A 31 -3.96 -7.31 3.85
CA ASN A 31 -2.95 -6.68 3.00
C ASN A 31 -2.93 -5.15 3.06
N CYS A 32 -4.11 -4.51 3.08
CA CYS A 32 -4.21 -3.04 3.09
C CYS A 32 -4.95 -2.47 4.31
N LYS A 33 -5.45 -3.32 5.22
CA LYS A 33 -6.20 -2.96 6.43
C LYS A 33 -7.55 -2.25 6.21
N ALA A 34 -8.00 -2.07 4.97
CA ALA A 34 -9.29 -1.47 4.64
C ALA A 34 -10.48 -2.45 4.84
N GLU A 35 -11.69 -1.90 4.85
CA GLU A 35 -12.95 -2.62 5.06
C GLU A 35 -13.41 -3.38 3.81
N HIS A 36 -12.73 -4.49 3.52
CA HIS A 36 -13.12 -5.46 2.50
C HIS A 36 -12.42 -6.80 2.74
N PRO A 37 -12.93 -7.93 2.20
CA PRO A 37 -12.25 -9.21 2.34
C PRO A 37 -10.90 -9.22 1.61
N SER A 38 -9.97 -10.06 2.05
CA SER A 38 -8.60 -10.13 1.52
C SER A 38 -8.53 -10.54 0.04
N TYR A 39 -9.54 -11.25 -0.47
CA TYR A 39 -9.67 -11.65 -1.88
C TYR A 39 -10.42 -10.63 -2.76
N SER A 40 -10.77 -9.45 -2.23
CA SER A 40 -11.44 -8.40 -3.02
C SER A 40 -10.53 -7.83 -4.10
N ARG A 41 -11.06 -7.73 -5.33
CA ARG A 41 -10.39 -7.08 -6.48
C ARG A 41 -10.35 -5.54 -6.36
N LYS A 42 -11.06 -4.97 -5.39
CA LYS A 42 -11.01 -3.53 -5.07
C LYS A 42 -9.82 -3.15 -4.17
N CYS A 43 -9.07 -4.15 -3.67
CA CYS A 43 -7.90 -3.89 -2.83
C CYS A 43 -6.82 -3.14 -3.62
N PRO A 44 -6.30 -1.99 -3.14
CA PRO A 44 -5.25 -1.25 -3.85
C PRO A 44 -3.99 -2.10 -4.05
N ARG A 45 -3.64 -2.93 -3.05
CA ARG A 45 -2.51 -3.86 -3.15
C ARG A 45 -2.73 -4.96 -4.19
N TRP A 46 -3.97 -5.41 -4.38
CA TRP A 46 -4.27 -6.39 -5.43
C TRP A 46 -4.16 -5.77 -6.83
N VAL A 47 -4.60 -4.51 -6.99
CA VAL A 47 -4.49 -3.78 -8.25
C VAL A 47 -3.02 -3.58 -8.62
N GLU A 48 -2.20 -3.13 -7.67
CA GLU A 48 -0.75 -2.97 -7.83
C GLU A 48 -0.08 -4.30 -8.26
N GLU A 49 -0.31 -5.39 -7.52
CA GLU A 49 0.25 -6.72 -7.83
C GLU A 49 -0.19 -7.26 -9.19
N LYS A 50 -1.43 -6.97 -9.60
CA LYS A 50 -1.93 -7.32 -10.93
C LYS A 50 -1.18 -6.56 -12.03
N GLU A 51 -0.93 -5.26 -11.84
CA GLU A 51 -0.19 -4.46 -12.81
C GLU A 51 1.26 -4.94 -12.92
N ILE A 52 1.93 -5.18 -11.79
CA ILE A 52 3.31 -5.72 -11.77
C ILE A 52 3.38 -7.03 -12.55
N ARG A 53 2.44 -7.96 -12.32
CA ARG A 53 2.38 -9.23 -13.05
C ARG A 53 2.14 -9.03 -14.54
N THR A 54 1.28 -8.08 -14.90
CA THR A 54 0.97 -7.76 -16.29
C THR A 54 2.22 -7.25 -16.99
N ILE A 55 2.89 -6.23 -16.44
CA ILE A 55 4.12 -5.64 -16.98
C ILE A 55 5.21 -6.70 -17.13
N LYS A 56 5.42 -7.54 -16.10
CA LYS A 56 6.40 -8.63 -16.13
C LYS A 56 6.21 -9.49 -17.37
N VAL A 57 4.98 -9.92 -17.65
CA VAL A 57 4.68 -10.81 -18.78
C VAL A 57 4.70 -10.07 -20.11
N THR A 58 4.12 -8.87 -20.18
CA THR A 58 4.02 -8.12 -21.45
C THR A 58 5.37 -7.57 -21.92
N GLN A 59 6.27 -7.22 -21.01
CA GLN A 59 7.60 -6.68 -21.33
C GLN A 59 8.70 -7.73 -21.20
N ASN A 60 8.39 -8.94 -20.72
CA ASN A 60 9.33 -10.03 -20.47
C ASN A 60 10.54 -9.61 -19.60
N ILE A 61 10.28 -8.87 -18.53
CA ILE A 61 11.29 -8.38 -17.58
C ILE A 61 11.21 -9.10 -16.24
N SER A 62 12.19 -8.87 -15.36
CA SER A 62 12.14 -9.43 -14.01
C SER A 62 11.01 -8.81 -13.18
N PHE A 63 10.55 -9.55 -12.16
CA PHE A 63 9.51 -9.05 -11.25
C PHE A 63 10.00 -7.82 -10.43
N ALA A 64 11.31 -7.72 -10.17
CA ALA A 64 11.89 -6.57 -9.49
C ALA A 64 11.85 -5.31 -10.36
N GLU A 65 12.15 -5.42 -11.66
CA GLU A 65 12.05 -4.30 -12.60
C GLU A 65 10.60 -3.88 -12.82
N ALA A 66 9.68 -4.84 -13.00
CA ALA A 66 8.26 -4.54 -13.13
C ALA A 66 7.73 -3.75 -11.92
N ARG A 67 8.14 -4.10 -10.69
CA ARG A 67 7.81 -3.31 -9.49
C ARG A 67 8.34 -1.89 -9.54
N LYS A 68 9.59 -1.69 -9.93
CA LYS A 68 10.17 -0.34 -10.06
C LYS A 68 9.36 0.53 -11.03
N ILE A 69 8.88 -0.06 -12.13
CA ILE A 69 8.06 0.64 -13.13
C ILE A 69 6.68 1.01 -12.55
N VAL A 70 6.03 0.12 -11.79
CA VAL A 70 4.75 0.45 -11.15
C VAL A 70 4.92 1.54 -10.10
N THR A 71 5.93 1.40 -9.22
CA THR A 71 6.22 2.39 -8.18
C THR A 71 6.61 3.75 -8.76
N SER A 72 7.31 3.81 -9.89
CA SER A 72 7.67 5.10 -10.52
C SER A 72 6.47 5.82 -11.15
N ARG A 73 5.41 5.10 -11.55
CA ARG A 73 4.18 5.67 -12.10
C ARG A 73 3.20 6.14 -11.03
N THR A 74 3.27 5.57 -9.84
CA THR A 74 2.44 5.96 -8.69
C THR A 74 3.29 6.76 -7.71
N PRO A 75 3.31 8.10 -7.77
CA PRO A 75 4.03 8.91 -6.81
C PRO A 75 3.56 8.58 -5.40
N THR A 76 4.49 8.36 -4.48
CA THR A 76 4.16 8.14 -3.08
C THR A 76 3.43 9.39 -2.56
N VAL A 77 2.19 9.23 -2.12
CA VAL A 77 1.40 10.34 -1.56
C VAL A 77 2.17 10.92 -0.37
N GLY A 78 2.46 12.22 -0.42
CA GLY A 78 3.22 12.93 0.63
C GLY A 78 4.72 13.04 0.40
N VAL A 79 5.26 12.52 -0.71
CA VAL A 79 6.67 12.74 -1.09
C VAL A 79 6.73 13.79 -2.20
N SER A 80 7.22 14.99 -1.88
CA SER A 80 7.47 16.03 -2.87
C SER A 80 8.82 15.82 -3.56
N TYR A 81 8.96 16.37 -4.77
CA TYR A 81 10.23 16.34 -5.51
C TYR A 81 11.39 16.95 -4.70
N SER A 82 11.13 18.05 -3.99
CA SER A 82 12.13 18.71 -3.14
C SER A 82 12.60 17.81 -1.99
N SER A 83 11.70 17.03 -1.37
CA SER A 83 12.07 16.09 -0.30
C SER A 83 12.99 14.95 -0.77
N MET A 84 12.95 14.58 -2.05
CA MET A 84 13.84 13.56 -2.63
C MET A 84 15.21 14.13 -2.99
N ALA A 85 15.27 15.38 -3.46
CA ALA A 85 16.52 16.05 -3.77
C ALA A 85 17.40 16.31 -2.53
N SER A 86 16.80 16.35 -1.32
CA SER A 86 17.52 16.58 -0.06
C SER A 86 18.24 15.35 0.49
N ILE A 87 18.05 14.14 -0.08
CA ILE A 87 18.70 12.91 0.39
C ILE A 87 20.09 12.80 -0.27
N CYS A 88 21.01 13.67 0.13
CA CYS A 88 22.43 13.50 -0.16
C CYS A 88 23.08 12.77 1.03
N PRO A 89 23.60 11.53 0.87
CA PRO A 89 24.27 10.80 1.95
C PRO A 89 25.54 11.48 2.48
N HIS A 90 26.05 12.50 1.78
CA HIS A 90 27.27 13.22 2.15
C HIS A 90 26.99 14.49 2.98
N CYS A 91 25.77 15.02 3.01
CA CYS A 91 25.48 16.27 3.72
C CYS A 91 24.82 15.96 5.07
N LYS A 92 25.61 16.06 6.14
CA LYS A 92 25.13 15.88 7.51
C LYS A 92 24.15 17.01 7.87
N ASN A 93 22.87 16.66 8.03
CA ASN A 93 21.75 17.33 8.70
C ASN A 93 21.53 18.85 8.51
N LEU A 94 20.32 19.25 8.08
CA LEU A 94 19.66 20.45 8.61
C LEU A 94 18.19 20.14 8.99
N THR A 95 18.00 20.07 10.30
CA THR A 95 16.89 20.49 11.15
C THR A 95 15.45 20.63 10.61
N THR A 96 14.53 20.00 11.35
CA THR A 96 13.11 20.32 11.59
C THR A 96 12.68 21.74 11.24
N ALA A 97 11.66 21.86 10.39
CA ALA A 97 10.76 23.00 10.38
C ALA A 97 9.31 22.48 10.26
N GLN A 98 8.55 22.70 11.34
CA GLN A 98 7.10 22.64 11.35
C GLN A 98 6.58 23.59 10.27
N VAL A 99 5.64 23.15 9.43
CA VAL A 99 4.76 24.08 8.72
C VAL A 99 3.41 23.97 9.40
N GLU A 100 3.22 24.82 10.42
CA GLU A 100 1.87 25.20 10.86
C GLU A 100 1.14 25.80 9.66
N ALA A 101 -0.10 25.36 9.45
CA ALA A 101 -1.00 25.95 8.47
C ALA A 101 -1.27 27.43 8.84
N PRO A 102 -1.15 28.38 7.90
CA PRO A 102 -1.61 29.75 8.14
C PRO A 102 -3.14 29.77 8.31
N PRO A 103 -3.70 30.50 9.29
CA PRO A 103 -5.13 30.70 9.42
C PRO A 103 -5.56 31.84 8.48
N ASP A 104 -6.62 31.66 7.71
CA ASP A 104 -7.34 32.80 7.14
C ASP A 104 -8.85 32.55 7.26
N ASN A 105 -9.38 33.02 8.38
CA ASN A 105 -10.75 33.44 8.48
C ASN A 105 -10.95 34.58 7.48
N ASN A 106 -11.80 34.42 6.48
CA ASN A 106 -12.59 35.55 6.02
C ASN A 106 -13.96 35.12 5.50
N LEU A 107 -14.93 35.82 6.07
CA LEU A 107 -16.36 35.79 5.88
C LEU A 107 -16.73 36.64 4.64
N ILE A 108 -18.00 36.51 4.19
CA ILE A 108 -18.82 37.47 3.40
C ILE A 108 -18.91 37.17 1.89
N PRO A 109 -20.06 37.45 1.24
CA PRO A 109 -21.34 37.96 1.75
C PRO A 109 -22.44 36.93 1.92
#